data_AF-A0A2S7XCM8-F1
#
_entry.id   AF-A0A2S7XCM8-F1
#
_cell.length_a   1.000
_cell.length_b   1.000
_cell.length_c   1.000
_cell.angle_alpha   90.00
_cell.angle_beta   90.00
_cell.angle_gamma   90.00
#
_symmetry.space_group_name_H-M   'P 1'
#
loop_
_entity.id
_entity.type
_entity.pdbx_description
1 polymer ?
#
loop_
_entity_poly.entity_id
_entity_poly.type
_entity_poly.pdbx_seq_one_letter_code
_entity_poly.pdbx_strand_id
1 'polypeptide(L)'
;MKNKLNLGDLLYRSKLFVEHAGIYLGSDRVLHNSPDGNVQICTLDEYSAGKPIKVILNQLSKEKQNELLHQAEQLISQAKHYGILSFNCEHLASSVLSGSSTSEQLQGVGLGAAAGLLLAYSNKSKYSFLFLLAGGLIGCMAVNASRKYDFSI
;
A
#
# COMPACT_ATOMS: atom_id res chain seq x y z
N MET A 1 -9.76 23.72 -10.10
CA MET A 1 -8.49 23.70 -9.36
C MET A 1 -7.75 22.44 -9.79
N LYS A 2 -6.54 22.54 -10.36
CA LYS A 2 -5.73 21.34 -10.66
C LYS A 2 -5.28 20.79 -9.30
N ASN A 3 -5.76 19.62 -8.90
CA ASN A 3 -5.34 18.97 -7.67
C ASN A 3 -3.83 18.70 -7.78
N LYS A 4 -3.04 19.45 -7.02
CA LYS A 4 -1.57 19.43 -7.13
C LYS A 4 -1.03 18.45 -6.10
N LEU A 5 -0.35 17.42 -6.59
CA LEU A 5 0.44 16.51 -5.75
C LEU A 5 1.62 17.25 -5.11
N ASN A 6 1.92 16.89 -3.87
CA ASN A 6 3.06 17.36 -3.10
C ASN A 6 3.99 16.21 -2.75
N LEU A 7 5.29 16.50 -2.65
CA LEU A 7 6.29 15.52 -2.26
C LEU A 7 5.92 14.93 -0.89
N GLY A 8 5.78 13.60 -0.85
CA GLY A 8 5.38 12.85 0.33
C GLY A 8 3.92 12.42 0.35
N ASP A 9 3.10 12.88 -0.60
CA ASP A 9 1.73 12.40 -0.75
C ASP A 9 1.72 10.89 -1.02
N LEU A 10 0.81 10.20 -0.33
CA LEU A 10 0.63 8.76 -0.44
C LEU A 10 -0.37 8.48 -1.55
N LEU A 11 0.04 7.63 -2.50
CA LEU A 11 -0.70 7.31 -3.69
C LEU A 11 -1.21 5.87 -3.61
N TYR A 12 -2.45 5.65 -4.01
CA TYR A 12 -3.05 4.34 -4.16
C TYR A 12 -3.63 4.14 -5.54
N ARG A 13 -3.42 2.95 -6.09
CA ARG A 13 -4.03 2.52 -7.34
C ARG A 13 -4.53 1.09 -7.22
N SER A 14 -5.76 0.84 -7.64
CA SER A 14 -6.36 -0.49 -7.59
C SER A 14 -5.62 -1.51 -8.48
N LYS A 15 -5.20 -2.63 -7.88
CA LYS A 15 -4.59 -3.80 -8.53
C LYS A 15 -5.38 -5.04 -8.14
N LEU A 16 -6.34 -5.44 -8.98
CA LEU A 16 -7.28 -6.52 -8.68
C LEU A 16 -8.04 -6.26 -7.37
N PHE A 17 -7.84 -7.09 -6.35
CA PHE A 17 -8.50 -7.01 -5.04
C PHE A 17 -7.73 -6.18 -4.00
N VAL A 18 -6.53 -5.70 -4.34
CA VAL A 18 -5.67 -4.93 -3.46
C VAL A 18 -5.47 -3.51 -3.98
N GLU A 19 -5.02 -2.63 -3.11
CA GLU A 19 -4.53 -1.30 -3.46
C GLU A 19 -3.01 -1.33 -3.49
N HIS A 20 -2.43 -0.88 -4.60
CA HIS A 20 -1.00 -0.70 -4.72
C HIS A 20 -0.62 0.67 -4.16
N ALA A 21 0.30 0.70 -3.20
CA ALA A 21 0.77 1.93 -2.56
C ALA A 21 2.08 2.45 -3.19
N GLY A 22 2.24 3.77 -3.19
CA GLY A 22 3.44 4.47 -3.64
C GLY A 22 3.51 5.86 -3.03
N ILE A 23 4.68 6.48 -3.06
CA ILE A 23 4.91 7.83 -2.52
C ILE A 23 5.30 8.75 -3.66
N TYR A 24 4.65 9.90 -3.77
CA TYR A 24 5.04 10.92 -4.73
C TYR A 24 6.34 11.62 -4.31
N LEU A 25 7.36 11.60 -5.16
CA LEU A 25 8.67 12.22 -4.92
C LEU A 25 8.83 13.60 -5.58
N GLY A 26 7.75 14.16 -6.13
CA GLY A 26 7.81 15.36 -6.96
C GLY A 26 8.30 15.08 -8.38
N SER A 27 7.99 16.00 -9.29
CA SER A 27 8.40 15.96 -10.71
C SER A 27 7.98 14.67 -11.42
N ASP A 28 6.72 14.26 -11.23
CA ASP A 28 6.13 13.05 -11.84
C ASP A 28 6.83 11.75 -11.45
N ARG A 29 7.56 11.70 -10.33
CA ARG A 29 8.23 10.50 -9.83
C ARG A 29 7.46 9.86 -8.69
N VAL A 30 7.37 8.54 -8.71
CA VAL A 30 6.73 7.73 -7.66
C VAL A 30 7.69 6.66 -7.18
N LEU A 31 7.97 6.65 -5.87
CA LEU A 31 8.64 5.55 -5.20
C LEU A 31 7.60 4.47 -4.89
N HIS A 32 7.87 3.23 -5.24
CA HIS A 32 7.04 2.10 -4.84
C HIS A 32 7.85 0.81 -4.73
N ASN A 33 7.25 -0.21 -4.11
CA ASN A 33 7.80 -1.55 -4.03
C ASN A 33 6.85 -2.52 -4.71
N SER A 34 7.35 -3.33 -5.65
CA SER A 34 6.52 -4.26 -6.42
C SER A 34 7.18 -5.62 -6.61
N PRO A 35 6.39 -6.69 -6.86
CA PRO A 35 6.94 -8.01 -7.20
C PRO A 35 7.82 -7.99 -8.46
N ASP A 36 7.55 -7.07 -9.39
CA ASP A 36 8.13 -7.07 -10.74
C ASP A 36 9.50 -6.38 -10.81
N GLY A 37 9.85 -5.57 -9.81
CA GLY A 37 11.14 -4.85 -9.77
C GLY A 37 11.59 -4.36 -8.41
N ASN A 38 11.03 -4.91 -7.32
CA ASN A 38 11.33 -4.54 -5.94
C ASN A 38 11.13 -3.02 -5.69
N VAL A 39 11.96 -2.41 -4.85
CA VAL A 39 11.94 -0.96 -4.61
C VAL A 39 12.49 -0.23 -5.82
N GLN A 40 11.66 0.62 -6.42
CA GLN A 40 12.01 1.36 -7.63
C GLN A 40 11.30 2.71 -7.68
N ILE A 41 11.79 3.58 -8.55
CA ILE A 41 11.13 4.83 -8.93
C ILE A 41 10.65 4.68 -10.37
N CYS A 42 9.40 5.02 -10.61
CA CYS A 42 8.83 5.15 -11.95
C CYS A 42 8.15 6.51 -12.13
N THR A 43 7.68 6.76 -13.35
CA THR A 43 6.84 7.92 -13.62
C THR A 43 5.43 7.75 -13.04
N LEU A 44 4.73 8.86 -12.83
CA LEU A 44 3.34 8.86 -12.38
C LEU A 44 2.43 8.10 -13.36
N ASP A 45 2.69 8.20 -14.66
CA ASP A 45 1.94 7.51 -15.71
C ASP A 45 2.16 5.99 -15.65
N GLU A 46 3.42 5.54 -15.58
CA GLU A 46 3.75 4.13 -15.39
C GLU A 46 3.14 3.57 -14.09
N TYR A 47 3.22 4.35 -13.00
CA TYR A 47 2.59 3.99 -11.74
C TYR A 47 1.08 3.86 -11.87
N SER A 48 0.42 4.74 -12.63
CA SER A 48 -1.03 4.72 -12.85
C SER A 48 -1.48 3.47 -13.61
N ALA A 49 -0.67 2.97 -14.54
CA ALA A 49 -1.06 1.97 -15.53
C ALA A 49 -2.48 2.20 -16.10
N GLY A 50 -2.79 3.46 -16.43
CA GLY A 50 -4.08 3.87 -17.01
C GLY A 50 -5.26 3.83 -16.03
N LYS A 51 -5.01 3.74 -14.72
CA LYS A 51 -6.05 3.76 -13.68
C LYS A 51 -5.98 5.03 -12.84
N PRO A 52 -7.13 5.50 -12.29
CA PRO A 52 -7.14 6.63 -11.38
C PRO A 52 -6.22 6.41 -10.18
N ILE A 53 -5.50 7.46 -9.80
CA ILE A 53 -4.66 7.47 -8.61
C ILE A 53 -5.43 8.17 -7.50
N LYS A 54 -5.63 7.47 -6.40
CA LYS A 54 -6.26 7.99 -5.19
C LYS A 54 -5.19 8.52 -4.25
N VAL A 55 -5.38 9.73 -3.75
CA VAL A 55 -4.33 10.47 -3.05
C VAL A 55 -4.72 10.69 -1.61
N ILE A 56 -3.77 10.44 -0.70
CA ILE A 56 -3.80 10.89 0.69
C ILE A 56 -2.71 11.93 0.84
N LEU A 57 -3.13 13.16 1.14
CA LEU A 57 -2.24 14.30 1.29
C LEU A 57 -1.36 14.14 2.52
N ASN A 58 -0.09 14.52 2.37
CA ASN A 58 0.84 14.56 3.49
C ASN A 58 1.48 15.94 3.60
N GLN A 59 1.42 16.54 4.78
CA GLN A 59 2.01 17.85 5.06
C GLN A 59 3.38 17.66 5.72
N LEU A 60 4.35 17.21 4.94
CA LEU A 60 5.72 17.06 5.42
C LEU A 60 6.43 18.41 5.50
N SER A 61 7.17 18.64 6.58
CA SER A 61 8.12 19.75 6.65
C SER A 61 9.26 19.54 5.66
N LYS A 62 9.99 20.60 5.28
CA LYS A 62 11.12 20.49 4.33
C LYS A 62 12.19 19.50 4.82
N GLU A 63 12.44 19.47 6.12
CA GLU A 63 13.37 18.53 6.75
C GLU A 63 12.90 17.09 6.52
N LYS A 64 11.61 16.81 6.74
CA LYS A 64 11.03 15.48 6.49
C LYS A 64 11.01 15.10 5.02
N GLN A 65 10.81 16.07 4.11
CA GLN A 65 10.93 15.82 2.68
C GLN A 65 12.35 15.42 2.27
N ASN A 66 13.38 16.06 2.84
CA ASN A 66 14.77 15.70 2.60
C ASN A 66 15.11 14.32 3.18
N GLU A 67 14.64 14.01 4.39
CA GLU A 67 14.79 12.68 4.99
C GLU A 67 14.14 11.60 4.11
N LEU A 68 12.93 11.86 3.60
CA LEU A 68 12.21 10.96 2.71
C LEU A 68 13.01 10.66 1.43
N LEU A 69 13.55 11.70 0.78
CA LEU A 69 14.37 11.53 -0.43
C LEU A 69 15.64 10.71 -0.14
N HIS A 70 16.33 11.02 0.96
CA HIS A 70 17.51 10.27 1.37
C HIS A 70 17.18 8.79 1.67
N GLN A 71 16.07 8.53 2.38
CA GLN A 71 15.62 7.16 2.65
C GLN A 71 15.23 6.42 1.37
N ALA A 72 14.59 7.09 0.41
CA ALA A 72 14.27 6.51 -0.88
C ALA A 72 15.53 6.02 -1.61
N GLU A 73 16.57 6.85 -1.66
CA GLU A 73 17.87 6.50 -2.26
C GLU A 73 18.55 5.33 -1.54
N GLN A 74 18.51 5.32 -0.20
CA GLN A 74 19.05 4.20 0.58
C GLN A 74 18.31 2.89 0.32
N LEU A 75 16.98 2.92 0.20
CA LEU A 75 16.20 1.70 -0.02
C LEU A 75 16.40 1.13 -1.43
N ILE A 76 16.57 2.00 -2.43
CA ILE A 76 16.90 1.59 -3.80
C ILE A 76 18.31 0.97 -3.83
N SER A 77 19.30 1.61 -3.20
CA SER A 77 20.68 1.10 -3.17
C SER A 77 20.84 -0.21 -2.39
N GLN A 78 20.03 -0.42 -1.35
CA GLN A 78 19.99 -1.69 -0.61
C GLN A 78 19.38 -2.85 -1.41
N ALA A 79 18.74 -2.57 -2.56
CA ALA A 79 18.07 -3.57 -3.39
C ALA A 79 17.14 -4.48 -2.58
N LYS A 80 16.41 -3.90 -1.62
CA LYS A 80 15.56 -4.67 -0.71
C LYS A 80 14.44 -5.35 -1.48
N HIS A 81 14.29 -6.65 -1.28
CA HIS A 81 13.37 -7.47 -2.07
C HIS A 81 11.92 -7.35 -1.57
N TYR A 82 10.99 -7.45 -2.51
CA TYR A 82 9.57 -7.47 -2.22
C TYR A 82 9.20 -8.72 -1.41
N GLY A 83 8.42 -8.53 -0.34
CA GLY A 83 7.85 -9.60 0.46
C GLY A 83 6.41 -9.30 0.83
N ILE A 84 5.46 -10.12 0.39
CA ILE A 84 4.01 -9.90 0.59
C ILE A 84 3.67 -9.65 2.08
N LEU A 85 4.29 -10.42 2.98
CA LEU A 85 4.01 -10.40 4.42
C LEU A 85 4.96 -9.52 5.24
N SER A 86 6.10 -9.10 4.68
CA SER A 86 7.20 -8.51 5.46
C SER A 86 7.70 -7.17 4.91
N PHE A 87 7.63 -6.97 3.58
CA PHE A 87 8.07 -5.75 2.91
C PHE A 87 7.37 -5.59 1.57
N ASN A 88 6.08 -5.30 1.63
CA ASN A 88 5.23 -5.02 0.46
C ASN A 88 5.21 -3.50 0.17
N CYS A 89 4.26 -3.05 -0.65
CA CYS A 89 4.11 -1.64 -1.01
C CYS A 89 3.68 -0.75 0.18
N GLU A 90 2.75 -1.20 1.03
CA GLU A 90 2.34 -0.43 2.22
C GLU A 90 3.46 -0.36 3.25
N HIS A 91 4.17 -1.48 3.47
CA HIS A 91 5.32 -1.53 4.38
C HIS A 91 6.43 -0.55 3.97
N LEU A 92 6.74 -0.48 2.67
CA LEU A 92 7.67 0.52 2.15
C LEU A 92 7.14 1.93 2.46
N ALA A 93 5.89 2.21 2.10
CA ALA A 93 5.33 3.54 2.20
C ALA A 93 5.29 4.05 3.65
N SER A 94 4.80 3.22 4.59
CA SER A 94 4.76 3.57 6.00
C SER A 94 6.16 3.66 6.61
N SER A 95 7.09 2.78 6.23
CA SER A 95 8.47 2.83 6.72
C SER A 95 9.15 4.15 6.36
N VAL A 96 8.88 4.68 5.17
CA VAL A 96 9.46 5.94 4.70
C VAL A 96 8.74 7.16 5.31
N LEU A 97 7.41 7.11 5.45
CA LEU A 97 6.63 8.26 5.93
C LEU A 97 6.60 8.39 7.45
N SER A 98 6.50 7.28 8.19
CA SER A 98 6.32 7.26 9.65
C SER A 98 7.45 6.56 10.41
N GLY A 99 8.42 5.97 9.71
CA GLY A 99 9.50 5.18 10.34
C GLY A 99 9.08 3.80 10.84
N SER A 100 7.81 3.43 10.67
CA SER A 100 7.25 2.14 11.10
C SER A 100 6.70 1.37 9.91
N SER A 101 7.14 0.12 9.75
CA SER A 101 6.73 -0.75 8.64
C SER A 101 5.41 -1.45 8.98
N THR A 102 4.30 -1.05 8.36
CA THR A 102 2.95 -1.58 8.59
C THR A 102 2.19 -1.78 7.26
N SER A 103 1.18 -2.65 7.27
CA SER A 103 0.30 -2.86 6.12
C SER A 103 -1.13 -3.09 6.62
N GLU A 104 -1.99 -2.09 6.41
CA GLU A 104 -3.40 -2.17 6.81
C GLU A 104 -4.14 -3.25 6.01
N GLN A 105 -3.79 -3.46 4.74
CA GLN A 105 -4.37 -4.53 3.95
C GLN A 105 -4.03 -5.90 4.54
N LEU A 106 -2.78 -6.11 4.99
CA LEU A 106 -2.38 -7.36 5.62
C LEU A 106 -3.03 -7.56 6.99
N GLN A 107 -3.23 -6.49 7.76
CA GLN A 107 -4.01 -6.54 8.99
C GLN A 107 -5.47 -6.94 8.70
N GLY A 108 -6.07 -6.37 7.66
CA GLY A 108 -7.41 -6.74 7.16
C GLY A 108 -7.49 -8.21 6.78
N VAL A 109 -6.49 -8.74 6.05
CA VAL A 109 -6.39 -10.17 5.73
C VAL A 109 -6.36 -11.01 7.00
N GLY A 110 -5.52 -10.65 7.98
CA GLY A 110 -5.39 -11.41 9.23
C GLY A 110 -6.70 -11.46 10.02
N LEU A 111 -7.35 -10.31 10.23
CA LEU A 111 -8.62 -10.21 10.95
C LEU A 111 -9.75 -10.95 10.21
N GLY A 112 -9.86 -10.75 8.90
CA GLY A 112 -10.85 -11.41 8.07
C GLY A 112 -10.68 -12.93 8.07
N ALA A 113 -9.45 -13.43 7.95
CA ALA A 113 -9.14 -14.85 8.00
C ALA A 113 -9.51 -15.48 9.35
N ALA A 114 -9.20 -14.78 10.47
CA ALA A 114 -9.59 -15.22 11.80
C ALA A 114 -11.12 -15.28 11.96
N ALA A 115 -11.85 -14.26 11.49
CA ALA A 115 -13.31 -14.26 11.51
C ALA A 115 -13.89 -15.40 10.66
N GLY A 116 -13.32 -15.65 9.47
CA GLY A 116 -13.69 -16.76 8.61
C GLY A 116 -13.53 -18.12 9.30
N LEU A 117 -12.38 -18.35 9.97
CA LEU A 117 -12.15 -19.56 10.76
C LEU A 117 -13.15 -19.71 11.90
N LEU A 118 -13.44 -18.63 12.65
CA LEU A 118 -14.43 -18.65 13.72
C LEU A 118 -15.82 -19.03 13.19
N LEU A 119 -16.22 -18.50 12.03
CA LEU A 119 -17.47 -18.87 11.38
C LEU A 119 -17.49 -20.33 10.95
N ALA A 120 -16.41 -20.84 10.34
CA ALA A 120 -16.30 -22.24 9.96
C ALA A 120 -16.42 -23.17 11.17
N TYR A 121 -15.73 -22.83 12.26
CA TYR A 121 -15.76 -23.58 13.52
C TYR A 121 -17.18 -23.58 14.12
N SER A 122 -17.81 -22.42 14.22
CA SER A 122 -19.16 -22.26 14.79
C SER A 122 -20.22 -23.04 14.01
N ASN A 123 -20.03 -23.19 12.69
CA ASN A 123 -20.92 -23.93 11.81
C ASN A 123 -20.50 -25.39 11.59
N LYS A 124 -19.45 -25.89 12.28
CA LYS A 124 -18.87 -27.24 12.08
C LYS A 124 -18.59 -27.56 10.60
N SER A 125 -18.19 -26.56 9.85
CA SER A 125 -17.95 -26.67 8.42
C SER A 125 -16.72 -27.53 8.15
N LYS A 126 -16.80 -28.41 7.15
CA LYS A 126 -15.65 -29.16 6.63
C LYS A 126 -14.73 -28.33 5.71
N TYR A 127 -15.12 -27.09 5.40
CA TYR A 127 -14.44 -26.22 4.45
C TYR A 127 -13.70 -25.07 5.13
N SER A 128 -13.12 -25.28 6.31
CA SER A 128 -12.45 -24.23 7.10
C SER A 128 -11.38 -23.44 6.32
N PHE A 129 -10.66 -24.11 5.42
CA PHE A 129 -9.67 -23.45 4.55
C PHE A 129 -10.32 -22.45 3.58
N LEU A 130 -11.48 -22.78 3.00
CA LEU A 130 -12.19 -21.87 2.11
C LEU A 130 -12.69 -20.64 2.87
N PHE A 131 -13.21 -20.84 4.09
CA PHE A 131 -13.64 -19.74 4.96
C PHE A 131 -12.47 -18.85 5.38
N LEU A 132 -11.30 -19.42 5.66
CA LEU A 132 -10.08 -18.67 5.94
C LEU A 132 -9.71 -17.78 4.75
N LEU A 133 -9.66 -18.34 3.53
CA LEU A 133 -9.31 -17.58 2.33
C LEU A 133 -10.34 -16.49 2.01
N ALA A 134 -11.64 -16.85 2.03
CA ALA A 134 -12.71 -15.90 1.77
C ALA A 134 -12.74 -14.77 2.81
N GLY A 135 -12.58 -15.12 4.09
CA GLY A 135 -12.48 -14.16 5.17
C GLY A 135 -11.32 -13.20 4.97
N GLY A 136 -10.12 -13.71 4.66
CA GLY A 136 -8.95 -12.88 4.39
C GLY A 136 -9.15 -11.93 3.20
N LEU A 137 -9.73 -12.41 2.10
CA LEU A 137 -10.04 -11.59 0.93
C LEU A 137 -11.06 -10.48 1.27
N ILE A 138 -12.15 -10.84 1.97
CA ILE A 138 -13.17 -9.88 2.41
C ILE A 138 -12.56 -8.83 3.33
N GLY A 139 -11.71 -9.23 4.29
CA GLY A 139 -11.04 -8.30 5.20
C GLY A 139 -10.14 -7.31 4.47
N CYS A 140 -9.37 -7.78 3.47
CA CYS A 140 -8.57 -6.90 2.62
C CYS A 140 -9.44 -5.90 1.85
N MET A 141 -10.49 -6.37 1.19
CA MET A 141 -11.41 -5.53 0.43
C MET A 141 -12.13 -4.50 1.32
N ALA A 142 -12.51 -4.89 2.55
CA ALA A 142 -13.14 -3.99 3.51
C ALA A 142 -12.21 -2.86 3.95
N VAL A 143 -10.93 -3.14 4.17
CA VAL A 143 -9.93 -2.09 4.44
C VAL A 143 -9.81 -1.14 3.25
N ASN A 144 -9.69 -1.68 2.04
CA ASN A 144 -9.56 -0.87 0.82
C ASN A 144 -10.79 0.00 0.55
N ALA A 145 -11.99 -0.50 0.85
CA ALA A 145 -13.24 0.22 0.70
C ALA A 145 -13.47 1.27 1.79
N SER A 146 -12.94 1.06 3.00
CA SER A 146 -13.06 2.02 4.12
C SER A 146 -11.96 3.09 4.13
N ARG A 147 -10.89 2.90 3.35
CA ARG A 147 -9.82 3.88 3.19
C ARG A 147 -10.37 5.20 2.66
N LYS A 148 -10.08 6.29 3.37
CA LYS A 148 -10.43 7.65 2.95
C LYS A 148 -9.30 8.23 2.10
N TYR A 149 -9.68 8.91 1.03
CA TYR A 149 -8.77 9.61 0.14
C TYR A 149 -9.20 11.07 0.06
N ASP A 150 -8.23 11.98 -0.05
CA ASP A 150 -8.50 13.40 -0.16
C ASP A 150 -9.04 13.75 -1.55
N PHE A 151 -8.49 13.12 -2.59
CA PHE A 151 -8.97 13.25 -3.97
C PHE A 151 -8.48 12.10 -4.87
N SER A 152 -8.86 12.13 -6.14
CA SER A 152 -8.32 11.24 -7.17
C SER A 152 -7.92 12.05 -8.41
N ILE A 153 -6.92 11.56 -9.13
CA ILE A 153 -6.41 12.12 -10.39
C ILE A 153 -6.30 11.04 -11.47
#